data_AF-A0A3M1JLL3-F1
#
_entry.id   AF-A0A3M1JLL3-F1
#
_cell.length_a   1.000
_cell.length_b   1.000
_cell.length_c   1.000
_cell.angle_alpha   90.00
_cell.angle_beta   90.00
_cell.angle_gamma   90.00
#
_symmetry.space_group_name_H-M   'P 1'
#
loop_
_entity.id
_entity.type
_entity.pdbx_description
1 polymer ?
#
loop_
_entity_poly.entity_id
_entity_poly.type
_entity_poly.pdbx_seq_one_letter_code
_entity_poly.pdbx_strand_id
1 'polypeptide(L)'
;MKQGGRIAAIITALVLYSGTANEGEHAKIRMQRHAAKEEAQGLEEIVQEPSPFRGIPVFPGATPQDYKELRELYQRLIFEKGADLSYANELFSSEKLRLDARIPKLLKRNFMSKADKGELSWSEVYKRNRIDVLEKKAKKFFEQYREHLEAAAEKYGVDARVITGILGEETGFGHRQFRGDYSWPATFMTIYARSGSKRWKEFALRELASLIKYARIKGIPADKLYDEKSSYAGAYGMGQFIPSSLLETFVGKSGRIEDADPWDVVDNIYAVANYLANNTRRVKDENGKFHSGRWKPGEGWDVGARKGNYWAVRAYNNSHTYARIVFHIASSIPENKAGKPDR
;
A
#
# COMPACT_ATOMS: atom_id res chain seq x y z
N MET A 1 -27.88 -0.12 1.43
CA MET A 1 -26.63 0.28 2.13
C MET A 1 -25.97 1.58 1.65
N LYS A 2 -26.50 2.31 0.64
CA LYS A 2 -25.87 3.55 0.12
C LYS A 2 -26.41 4.89 0.68
N GLN A 3 -27.39 4.88 1.60
CA GLN A 3 -28.00 6.11 2.13
C GLN A 3 -27.53 6.50 3.55
N GLY A 4 -27.27 5.54 4.45
CA GLY A 4 -26.95 5.84 5.85
C GLY A 4 -25.69 6.68 6.07
N GLY A 5 -24.64 6.49 5.26
CA GLY A 5 -23.38 7.25 5.37
C GLY A 5 -23.45 8.69 4.86
N ARG A 6 -24.42 9.02 3.96
CA ARG A 6 -24.59 10.39 3.46
C ARG A 6 -25.42 11.26 4.40
N ILE A 7 -26.30 10.65 5.21
CA ILE A 7 -27.23 11.35 6.09
C ILE A 7 -26.52 11.83 7.37
N ALA A 8 -25.61 11.03 7.93
CA ALA A 8 -24.77 11.45 9.07
C ALA A 8 -23.85 12.65 8.74
N ALA A 9 -23.43 12.79 7.47
CA ALA A 9 -22.59 13.90 7.01
C ALA A 9 -23.37 15.20 6.78
N ILE A 10 -24.68 15.13 6.52
CA ILE A 10 -25.54 16.29 6.28
C ILE A 10 -25.91 16.98 7.62
N ILE A 11 -26.04 16.22 8.70
CA ILE A 11 -26.46 16.74 10.01
C ILE A 11 -25.38 17.63 10.65
N THR A 12 -24.09 17.34 10.46
CA THR A 12 -23.01 18.25 10.93
C THR A 12 -22.92 19.54 10.09
N ALA A 13 -23.43 19.54 8.86
CA ALA A 13 -23.39 20.71 7.96
C ALA A 13 -24.60 21.65 8.09
N LEU A 14 -25.71 21.22 8.69
CA LEU A 14 -26.95 22.00 8.77
C LEU A 14 -27.03 22.97 9.96
N VAL A 15 -26.02 23.02 10.83
CA VAL A 15 -25.97 23.96 11.98
C VAL A 15 -25.62 25.41 11.55
N LEU A 16 -25.42 25.69 10.25
CA LEU A 16 -24.86 26.98 9.80
C LEU A 16 -25.69 27.82 8.81
N TYR A 17 -26.97 27.56 8.57
CA TYR A 17 -27.74 28.46 7.68
C TYR A 17 -29.18 28.68 8.16
N SER A 18 -29.47 29.88 8.65
CA SER A 18 -30.83 30.35 8.93
C SER A 18 -31.11 31.68 8.23
N GLY A 19 -32.14 31.69 7.39
CA GLY A 19 -32.79 32.87 6.79
C GLY A 19 -33.03 32.67 5.29
N THR A 20 -34.19 32.91 4.67
CA THR A 20 -35.53 33.42 5.07
C THR A 20 -36.50 32.95 3.96
N ALA A 21 -37.68 32.40 4.29
CA ALA A 21 -38.68 31.91 3.30
C ALA A 21 -40.09 32.35 3.72
N ASN A 22 -41.04 32.46 2.76
CA ASN A 22 -42.32 33.19 2.91
C ASN A 22 -43.56 32.26 2.98
N GLU A 23 -44.71 32.77 3.49
CA GLU A 23 -45.83 32.01 4.10
C GLU A 23 -46.42 30.78 3.36
N GLY A 24 -46.37 30.72 2.02
CA GLY A 24 -46.81 29.53 1.24
C GLY A 24 -45.83 28.34 1.29
N GLU A 25 -44.55 28.59 1.55
CA GLU A 25 -43.53 27.55 1.76
C GLU A 25 -43.63 26.94 3.17
N HIS A 26 -44.29 27.60 4.12
CA HIS A 26 -44.33 27.14 5.51
C HIS A 26 -45.09 25.84 5.71
N ALA A 27 -46.10 25.52 4.90
CA ALA A 27 -46.87 24.27 5.05
C ALA A 27 -46.08 23.03 4.55
N LYS A 28 -45.39 23.14 3.42
CA LYS A 28 -44.48 22.08 2.91
C LYS A 28 -43.22 21.96 3.77
N ILE A 29 -42.67 23.10 4.22
CA ILE A 29 -41.58 23.13 5.20
C ILE A 29 -42.02 22.53 6.55
N ARG A 30 -43.29 22.67 6.97
CA ARG A 30 -43.77 22.12 8.26
C ARG A 30 -43.94 20.59 8.23
N MET A 31 -44.44 20.02 7.12
CA MET A 31 -44.45 18.55 6.96
C MET A 31 -43.05 17.97 6.77
N GLN A 32 -42.18 18.63 5.99
CA GLN A 32 -40.78 18.22 5.83
C GLN A 32 -40.00 18.39 7.14
N ARG A 33 -40.32 19.40 7.96
CA ARG A 33 -39.76 19.57 9.30
C ARG A 33 -40.27 18.51 10.26
N HIS A 34 -41.54 18.09 10.23
CA HIS A 34 -42.03 17.04 11.12
C HIS A 34 -41.40 15.69 10.78
N ALA A 35 -41.34 15.33 9.50
CA ALA A 35 -40.65 14.14 9.03
C ALA A 35 -39.15 14.18 9.36
N ALA A 36 -38.47 15.31 9.11
CA ALA A 36 -37.07 15.49 9.49
C ALA A 36 -36.86 15.53 11.01
N LYS A 37 -37.86 15.89 11.82
CA LYS A 37 -37.78 15.92 13.29
C LYS A 37 -38.03 14.55 13.91
N GLU A 38 -38.92 13.74 13.33
CA GLU A 38 -39.09 12.32 13.71
C GLU A 38 -37.90 11.48 13.26
N GLU A 39 -37.36 11.74 12.07
CA GLU A 39 -36.14 11.10 11.57
C GLU A 39 -34.90 11.60 12.34
N ALA A 40 -34.86 12.88 12.74
CA ALA A 40 -33.84 13.41 13.66
C ALA A 40 -33.99 12.91 15.09
N GLN A 41 -35.20 12.66 15.61
CA GLN A 41 -35.41 12.07 16.93
C GLN A 41 -34.99 10.59 16.94
N GLY A 42 -35.30 9.84 15.89
CA GLY A 42 -34.79 8.48 15.71
C GLY A 42 -33.27 8.43 15.49
N LEU A 43 -32.66 9.51 14.98
CA LEU A 43 -31.20 9.66 14.87
C LEU A 43 -30.55 10.23 16.14
N GLU A 44 -31.24 11.06 16.93
CA GLU A 44 -30.80 11.57 18.24
C GLU A 44 -30.68 10.42 19.23
N GLU A 45 -31.59 9.44 19.21
CA GLU A 45 -31.46 8.19 19.98
C GLU A 45 -30.24 7.35 19.55
N ILE A 46 -29.84 7.39 18.28
CA ILE A 46 -28.62 6.71 17.77
C ILE A 46 -27.35 7.51 18.09
N VAL A 47 -27.45 8.83 18.25
CA VAL A 47 -26.35 9.77 18.58
C VAL A 47 -26.10 9.87 20.10
N GLN A 48 -26.95 9.29 20.94
CA GLN A 48 -26.73 9.27 22.40
C GLN A 48 -25.62 8.33 22.87
N GLU A 49 -25.09 7.44 22.03
CA GLU A 49 -23.80 6.83 22.35
C GLU A 49 -22.68 7.86 22.14
N PRO A 50 -21.87 8.19 23.16
CA PRO A 50 -20.81 9.17 23.02
C PRO A 50 -19.89 8.76 21.86
N SER A 51 -19.64 9.69 20.93
CA SER A 51 -18.72 9.46 19.81
C SER A 51 -17.44 8.80 20.34
N PRO A 52 -17.08 7.60 19.86
CA PRO A 52 -15.92 6.88 20.39
C PRO A 52 -14.60 7.58 20.03
N PHE A 53 -14.63 8.65 19.23
CA PHE A 53 -13.46 9.48 18.97
C PHE A 53 -13.12 10.35 20.18
N ARG A 54 -12.13 9.91 20.95
CA ARG A 54 -11.63 10.60 22.16
C ARG A 54 -10.71 11.79 21.84
N GLY A 55 -10.65 12.19 20.56
CA GLY A 55 -9.66 13.13 20.05
C GLY A 55 -8.31 12.47 19.78
N ILE A 56 -7.40 13.24 19.21
CA ILE A 56 -6.01 12.83 19.00
C ILE A 56 -5.24 13.11 20.31
N PRO A 57 -4.60 12.10 20.93
CA PRO A 57 -3.91 12.30 22.20
C PRO A 57 -2.73 13.24 22.03
N VAL A 58 -2.35 13.92 23.11
CA VAL A 58 -1.13 14.73 23.12
C VAL A 58 0.07 13.80 23.26
N PHE A 59 1.06 13.94 22.38
CA PHE A 59 2.27 13.12 22.43
C PHE A 59 3.56 13.93 22.25
N PRO A 60 4.71 13.44 22.78
CA PRO A 60 5.98 14.14 22.72
C PRO A 60 6.43 14.47 21.29
N GLY A 61 6.94 15.68 21.09
CA GLY A 61 7.46 16.14 19.81
C GLY A 61 6.40 16.47 18.76
N ALA A 62 5.11 16.46 19.10
CA ALA A 62 4.04 16.96 18.25
C ALA A 62 3.95 18.50 18.30
N THR A 63 3.65 19.11 17.16
CA THR A 63 3.43 20.55 17.02
C THR A 63 1.94 20.87 16.78
N PRO A 64 1.48 22.11 17.00
CA PRO A 64 0.13 22.52 16.62
C PRO A 64 -0.21 22.25 15.14
N GLN A 65 0.78 22.38 14.26
CA GLN A 65 0.63 22.06 12.84
C GLN A 65 0.41 20.55 12.63
N ASP A 66 1.12 19.67 13.34
CA ASP A 66 0.88 18.22 13.25
C ASP A 66 -0.57 17.86 13.60
N TYR A 67 -1.14 18.45 14.65
CA TYR A 67 -2.54 18.21 15.01
C TYR A 67 -3.52 18.73 13.96
N LYS A 68 -3.22 19.88 13.33
CA LYS A 68 -4.04 20.40 12.22
C LYS A 68 -4.04 19.42 11.05
N GLU A 69 -2.86 18.93 10.66
CA GLU A 69 -2.69 17.99 9.56
C GLU A 69 -3.35 16.62 9.83
N LEU A 70 -3.23 16.11 11.06
CA LEU A 70 -3.86 14.84 11.44
C LEU A 70 -5.39 14.95 11.49
N ARG A 71 -5.94 16.09 11.94
CA ARG A 71 -7.39 16.34 11.87
C ARG A 71 -7.89 16.39 10.43
N GLU A 72 -7.15 17.07 9.55
CA GLU A 72 -7.47 17.09 8.12
C GLU A 72 -7.43 15.67 7.53
N LEU A 73 -6.37 14.91 7.79
CA LEU A 73 -6.25 13.52 7.34
C LEU A 73 -7.42 12.66 7.83
N TYR A 74 -7.78 12.75 9.11
CA TYR A 74 -8.90 12.02 9.69
C TYR A 74 -10.23 12.35 8.98
N GLN A 75 -10.52 13.64 8.78
CA GLN A 75 -11.72 14.08 8.05
C GLN A 75 -11.72 13.55 6.62
N ARG A 76 -10.61 13.67 5.90
CA ARG A 76 -10.50 13.21 4.51
C ARG A 76 -10.61 11.68 4.40
N LEU A 77 -10.09 10.93 5.37
CA LEU A 77 -10.27 9.47 5.42
C LEU A 77 -11.75 9.09 5.47
N ILE A 78 -12.52 9.75 6.34
CA ILE A 78 -13.94 9.46 6.51
C ILE A 78 -14.75 9.96 5.31
N PHE A 79 -14.64 11.25 4.98
CA PHE A 79 -15.53 11.90 4.02
C PHE A 79 -15.12 11.70 2.56
N GLU A 80 -13.82 11.64 2.25
CA GLU A 80 -13.37 11.45 0.86
C GLU A 80 -13.11 9.97 0.54
N LYS A 81 -12.56 9.20 1.48
CA LYS A 81 -12.20 7.79 1.24
C LYS A 81 -13.23 6.79 1.74
N GLY A 82 -14.21 7.21 2.54
CA GLY A 82 -15.20 6.31 3.12
C GLY A 82 -14.57 5.26 4.02
N ALA A 83 -13.49 5.62 4.73
CA ALA A 83 -12.83 4.74 5.68
C ALA A 83 -13.79 4.32 6.80
N ASP A 84 -13.59 3.13 7.34
CA ASP A 84 -14.38 2.64 8.46
C ASP A 84 -14.17 3.52 9.70
N LEU A 85 -15.27 4.03 10.25
CA LEU A 85 -15.24 5.02 11.31
C LEU A 85 -14.66 4.45 12.62
N SER A 86 -14.96 3.19 12.96
CA SER A 86 -14.44 2.56 14.19
C SER A 86 -12.93 2.45 14.14
N TYR A 87 -12.40 1.91 13.02
CA TYR A 87 -10.97 1.80 12.82
C TYR A 87 -10.27 3.16 12.79
N ALA A 88 -10.86 4.16 12.12
CA ALA A 88 -10.31 5.51 12.10
C ALA A 88 -10.28 6.12 13.50
N ASN A 89 -11.35 5.97 14.30
CA ASN A 89 -11.40 6.48 15.66
C ASN A 89 -10.33 5.83 16.54
N GLU A 90 -10.23 4.51 16.53
CA GLU A 90 -9.26 3.77 17.32
C GLU A 90 -7.81 4.12 16.93
N LEU A 91 -7.51 4.22 15.63
CA LEU A 91 -6.19 4.61 15.17
C LEU A 91 -5.83 6.02 15.64
N PHE A 92 -6.68 7.00 15.41
CA PHE A 92 -6.37 8.40 15.71
C PHE A 92 -6.44 8.74 17.20
N SER A 93 -7.15 7.94 18.01
CA SER A 93 -7.19 8.07 19.47
C SER A 93 -6.19 7.17 20.21
N SER A 94 -5.32 6.44 19.48
CA SER A 94 -4.37 5.52 20.09
C SER A 94 -3.24 6.24 20.84
N GLU A 95 -3.01 5.87 22.09
CA GLU A 95 -1.86 6.32 22.90
C GLU A 95 -0.51 5.91 22.31
N LYS A 96 -0.48 4.97 21.35
CA LYS A 96 0.74 4.56 20.63
C LYS A 96 1.10 5.51 19.48
N LEU A 97 0.22 6.45 19.10
CA LEU A 97 0.47 7.37 17.99
C LEU A 97 1.69 8.25 18.25
N ARG A 98 2.74 8.07 17.45
CA ARG A 98 3.94 8.93 17.44
C ARG A 98 4.33 9.22 15.99
N LEU A 99 4.69 10.46 15.69
CA LEU A 99 5.19 10.85 14.38
C LEU A 99 6.72 10.71 14.30
N ASP A 100 7.23 10.06 13.26
CA ASP A 100 8.66 9.78 13.13
C ASP A 100 9.39 10.85 12.29
N ALA A 101 10.21 11.67 12.95
CA ALA A 101 10.95 12.75 12.29
C ALA A 101 11.95 12.30 11.20
N ARG A 102 12.31 11.00 11.17
CA ARG A 102 13.25 10.45 10.16
C ARG A 102 12.58 10.27 8.80
N ILE A 103 11.29 9.97 8.77
CA ILE A 103 10.55 9.61 7.54
C ILE A 103 10.65 10.69 6.45
N PRO A 104 10.39 11.99 6.70
CA PRO A 104 10.47 13.02 5.66
C PRO A 104 11.85 13.10 4.99
N LYS A 105 12.93 12.86 5.75
CA LYS A 105 14.31 12.85 5.22
C LYS A 105 14.54 11.60 4.35
N LEU A 106 14.00 10.46 4.75
CA LEU A 106 14.13 9.20 4.00
C LEU A 106 13.35 9.21 2.68
N LEU A 107 12.17 9.83 2.65
CA LEU A 107 11.43 10.03 1.40
C LEU A 107 12.19 10.86 0.35
N LYS A 108 13.10 11.74 0.80
CA LYS A 108 13.97 12.55 -0.06
C LYS A 108 15.25 11.82 -0.47
N ARG A 109 15.66 10.77 0.25
CA ARG A 109 16.81 9.94 -0.15
C ARG A 109 16.41 9.09 -1.35
N ASN A 110 17.15 9.22 -2.45
CA ASN A 110 16.83 8.48 -3.65
C ASN A 110 18.10 7.88 -4.28
N PHE A 111 18.66 6.88 -3.60
CA PHE A 111 19.79 6.09 -4.13
C PHE A 111 19.48 5.54 -5.52
N MET A 112 18.29 4.95 -5.71
CA MET A 112 17.88 4.39 -6.99
C MET A 112 17.79 5.47 -8.08
N SER A 113 17.28 6.66 -7.76
CA SER A 113 17.29 7.76 -8.73
C SER A 113 18.68 8.23 -9.10
N LYS A 114 19.65 8.22 -8.18
CA LYS A 114 21.05 8.56 -8.52
C LYS A 114 21.63 7.53 -9.48
N ALA A 115 21.44 6.26 -9.17
CA ALA A 115 21.88 5.16 -10.04
C ALA A 115 21.18 5.22 -11.42
N ASP A 116 19.88 5.51 -11.47
CA ASP A 116 19.12 5.67 -12.71
C ASP A 116 19.59 6.85 -13.57
N LYS A 117 20.14 7.90 -12.94
CA LYS A 117 20.77 9.05 -13.62
C LYS A 117 22.21 8.77 -14.09
N GLY A 118 22.75 7.60 -13.80
CA GLY A 118 24.13 7.24 -14.13
C GLY A 118 25.18 7.88 -13.21
N GLU A 119 24.77 8.41 -12.05
CA GLU A 119 25.72 8.95 -11.04
C GLU A 119 26.51 7.84 -10.33
N LEU A 120 26.14 6.58 -10.54
CA LEU A 120 26.82 5.39 -10.02
C LEU A 120 27.03 4.38 -11.15
N SER A 121 28.22 3.80 -11.21
CA SER A 121 28.51 2.69 -12.10
C SER A 121 27.76 1.42 -11.67
N TRP A 122 27.59 0.49 -12.61
CA TRP A 122 27.00 -0.81 -12.27
C TRP A 122 27.81 -1.58 -11.22
N SER A 123 29.15 -1.47 -11.25
CA SER A 123 30.02 -2.11 -10.24
C SER A 123 29.74 -1.59 -8.83
N GLU A 124 29.52 -0.28 -8.69
CA GLU A 124 29.17 0.33 -7.40
C GLU A 124 27.79 -0.14 -6.92
N VAL A 125 26.79 -0.18 -7.81
CA VAL A 125 25.47 -0.73 -7.49
C VAL A 125 25.58 -2.19 -7.07
N TYR A 126 26.31 -3.00 -7.84
CA TYR A 126 26.48 -4.43 -7.60
C TYR A 126 27.10 -4.70 -6.22
N LYS A 127 28.20 -4.02 -5.89
CA LYS A 127 28.88 -4.16 -4.60
C LYS A 127 28.02 -3.63 -3.44
N ARG A 128 27.38 -2.46 -3.62
CA ARG A 128 26.59 -1.82 -2.57
C ARG A 128 25.35 -2.64 -2.19
N ASN A 129 24.67 -3.20 -3.19
CA ASN A 129 23.48 -4.03 -2.97
C ASN A 129 23.84 -5.49 -2.61
N ARG A 130 25.13 -5.85 -2.60
CA ARG A 130 25.63 -7.21 -2.34
C ARG A 130 24.95 -8.24 -3.26
N ILE A 131 24.89 -7.93 -4.54
CA ILE A 131 24.17 -8.75 -5.53
C ILE A 131 24.78 -10.16 -5.61
N ASP A 132 26.09 -10.32 -5.44
CA ASP A 132 26.78 -11.61 -5.35
C ASP A 132 26.24 -12.51 -4.22
N VAL A 133 25.90 -11.90 -3.08
CA VAL A 133 25.29 -12.61 -1.94
C VAL A 133 23.85 -12.98 -2.27
N LEU A 134 23.11 -12.07 -2.92
CA LEU A 134 21.72 -12.31 -3.32
C LEU A 134 21.60 -13.42 -4.37
N GLU A 135 22.48 -13.49 -5.36
CA GLU A 135 22.52 -14.56 -6.36
C GLU A 135 22.72 -15.94 -5.71
N LYS A 136 23.67 -16.07 -4.79
CA LYS A 136 23.92 -17.33 -4.06
C LYS A 136 22.70 -17.74 -3.23
N LYS A 137 22.03 -16.78 -2.59
CA LYS A 137 20.80 -17.03 -1.84
C LYS A 137 19.63 -17.37 -2.76
N ALA A 138 19.51 -16.72 -3.92
CA ALA A 138 18.46 -16.96 -4.89
C ALA A 138 18.47 -18.39 -5.40
N LYS A 139 19.65 -18.94 -5.72
CA LYS A 139 19.80 -20.35 -6.12
C LYS A 139 19.29 -21.31 -5.04
N LYS A 140 19.65 -21.06 -3.76
CA LYS A 140 19.21 -21.88 -2.63
C LYS A 140 17.71 -21.75 -2.37
N PHE A 141 17.19 -20.53 -2.40
CA PHE A 141 15.77 -20.24 -2.22
C PHE A 141 14.95 -20.90 -3.32
N PHE A 142 15.39 -20.77 -4.57
CA PHE A 142 14.73 -21.39 -5.72
C PHE A 142 14.66 -22.91 -5.58
N GLU A 143 15.76 -23.55 -5.20
CA GLU A 143 15.76 -25.00 -4.97
C GLU A 143 14.82 -25.40 -3.82
N GLN A 144 14.87 -24.67 -2.71
CA GLN A 144 14.07 -24.95 -1.53
C GLN A 144 12.56 -24.82 -1.79
N TYR A 145 12.13 -23.83 -2.58
CA TYR A 145 10.72 -23.53 -2.85
C TYR A 145 10.32 -23.82 -4.30
N ARG A 146 11.07 -24.70 -4.98
CA ARG A 146 10.94 -25.00 -6.41
C ARG A 146 9.49 -25.30 -6.81
N GLU A 147 8.85 -26.22 -6.10
CA GLU A 147 7.47 -26.65 -6.37
C GLU A 147 6.49 -25.46 -6.33
N HIS A 148 6.59 -24.60 -5.30
CA HIS A 148 5.71 -23.44 -5.16
C HIS A 148 6.00 -22.36 -6.20
N LEU A 149 7.27 -22.12 -6.51
CA LEU A 149 7.70 -21.15 -7.52
C LEU A 149 7.22 -21.57 -8.92
N GLU A 150 7.40 -22.84 -9.28
CA GLU A 150 6.97 -23.39 -10.57
C GLU A 150 5.44 -23.41 -10.67
N ALA A 151 4.74 -23.85 -9.62
CA ALA A 151 3.27 -23.85 -9.61
C ALA A 151 2.68 -22.43 -9.68
N ALA A 152 3.26 -21.45 -8.98
CA ALA A 152 2.82 -20.05 -9.08
C ALA A 152 3.13 -19.46 -10.46
N ALA A 153 4.32 -19.75 -11.01
CA ALA A 153 4.73 -19.33 -12.34
C ALA A 153 3.77 -19.85 -13.42
N GLU A 154 3.43 -21.13 -13.37
CA GLU A 154 2.46 -21.75 -14.28
C GLU A 154 1.07 -21.12 -14.13
N LYS A 155 0.57 -21.02 -12.89
CA LYS A 155 -0.77 -20.46 -12.60
C LYS A 155 -0.94 -19.03 -13.13
N TYR A 156 0.08 -18.19 -13.00
CA TYR A 156 0.00 -16.76 -13.36
C TYR A 156 0.67 -16.42 -14.70
N GLY A 157 1.28 -17.40 -15.39
CA GLY A 157 1.96 -17.19 -16.66
C GLY A 157 3.20 -16.30 -16.55
N VAL A 158 3.91 -16.35 -15.42
CA VAL A 158 5.10 -15.54 -15.13
C VAL A 158 6.35 -16.42 -15.02
N ASP A 159 7.56 -15.83 -14.94
CA ASP A 159 8.79 -16.59 -14.77
C ASP A 159 9.15 -16.74 -13.27
N ALA A 160 9.30 -17.98 -12.81
CA ALA A 160 9.68 -18.34 -11.45
C ALA A 160 10.98 -17.66 -10.97
N ARG A 161 11.93 -17.46 -11.88
CA ARG A 161 13.21 -16.80 -11.58
C ARG A 161 13.01 -15.32 -11.28
N VAL A 162 12.07 -14.67 -11.96
CA VAL A 162 11.76 -13.25 -11.71
C VAL A 162 11.00 -13.06 -10.40
N ILE A 163 10.07 -13.97 -10.05
CA ILE A 163 9.46 -14.00 -8.71
C ILE A 163 10.57 -14.04 -7.65
N THR A 164 11.53 -14.95 -7.82
CA THR A 164 12.67 -15.11 -6.91
C THR A 164 13.55 -13.86 -6.87
N GLY A 165 13.82 -13.23 -8.02
CA GLY A 165 14.59 -12.00 -8.11
C GLY A 165 13.96 -10.85 -7.33
N ILE A 166 12.63 -10.68 -7.42
CA ILE A 166 11.88 -9.67 -6.66
C ILE A 166 11.99 -9.93 -5.16
N LEU A 167 11.72 -11.16 -4.69
CA LEU A 167 11.82 -11.51 -3.27
C LEU A 167 13.25 -11.34 -2.71
N GLY A 168 14.25 -11.55 -3.56
CA GLY A 168 15.66 -11.28 -3.25
C GLY A 168 15.95 -9.80 -3.07
N GLU A 169 15.49 -8.94 -3.97
CA GLU A 169 15.74 -7.49 -3.90
C GLU A 169 14.93 -6.81 -2.79
N GLU A 170 13.68 -7.21 -2.56
CA GLU A 170 12.83 -6.54 -1.56
C GLU A 170 13.32 -6.75 -0.14
N THR A 171 13.65 -8.00 0.24
CA THR A 171 14.01 -8.32 1.63
C THR A 171 15.13 -9.33 1.78
N GLY A 172 15.85 -9.67 0.70
CA GLY A 172 16.85 -10.74 0.74
C GLY A 172 16.25 -12.05 1.24
N PHE A 173 15.04 -12.38 0.76
CA PHE A 173 14.25 -13.57 1.14
C PHE A 173 13.74 -13.53 2.60
N GLY A 174 13.13 -12.41 3.01
CA GLY A 174 12.47 -12.27 4.32
C GLY A 174 13.39 -11.93 5.49
N HIS A 175 14.63 -11.52 5.20
CA HIS A 175 15.64 -11.25 6.22
C HIS A 175 15.23 -10.06 7.11
N ARG A 176 15.26 -10.27 8.43
CA ARG A 176 14.69 -9.36 9.45
C ARG A 176 15.09 -7.88 9.29
N GLN A 177 16.36 -7.61 8.97
CA GLN A 177 16.86 -6.23 8.84
C GLN A 177 16.19 -5.41 7.71
N PHE A 178 15.53 -6.05 6.74
CA PHE A 178 14.90 -5.40 5.60
C PHE A 178 13.37 -5.27 5.74
N ARG A 179 12.79 -5.72 6.86
CA ARG A 179 11.36 -5.61 7.15
C ARG A 179 10.90 -4.17 7.40
N GLY A 180 11.82 -3.32 7.86
CA GLY A 180 11.55 -1.98 8.36
C GLY A 180 11.34 -1.96 9.88
N ASP A 181 11.48 -0.77 10.47
CA ASP A 181 11.38 -0.52 11.91
C ASP A 181 10.28 0.52 12.26
N TYR A 182 9.48 0.95 11.27
CA TYR A 182 8.50 2.02 11.45
C TYR A 182 7.13 1.43 11.78
N SER A 183 6.40 2.05 12.72
CA SER A 183 5.01 1.67 12.98
C SER A 183 4.15 1.95 11.73
N TRP A 184 3.36 0.97 11.32
CA TRP A 184 2.70 0.97 10.02
C TRP A 184 1.67 2.11 9.83
N PRO A 185 0.65 2.31 10.69
CA PRO A 185 -0.29 3.43 10.52
C PRO A 185 0.40 4.78 10.76
N ALA A 186 1.29 4.85 11.76
CA ALA A 186 2.04 6.05 12.10
C ALA A 186 2.95 6.53 10.94
N THR A 187 3.42 5.60 10.10
CA THR A 187 4.19 5.92 8.89
C THR A 187 3.37 6.82 7.97
N PHE A 188 2.16 6.41 7.58
CA PHE A 188 1.32 7.22 6.70
C PHE A 188 0.88 8.54 7.36
N MET A 189 0.54 8.51 8.65
CA MET A 189 0.23 9.73 9.40
C MET A 189 1.40 10.72 9.41
N THR A 190 2.63 10.23 9.57
CA THR A 190 3.85 11.03 9.49
C THR A 190 4.07 11.59 8.09
N ILE A 191 3.90 10.76 7.05
CA ILE A 191 4.04 11.21 5.66
C ILE A 191 3.04 12.32 5.37
N TYR A 192 1.79 12.19 5.81
CA TYR A 192 0.78 13.22 5.61
C TYR A 192 1.15 14.52 6.34
N ALA A 193 1.44 14.43 7.63
CA ALA A 193 1.67 15.61 8.46
C ALA A 193 2.99 16.34 8.16
N ARG A 194 4.05 15.60 7.78
CA ARG A 194 5.43 16.13 7.79
C ARG A 194 6.17 16.06 6.47
N SER A 195 5.61 15.47 5.40
CA SER A 195 6.30 15.42 4.10
C SER A 195 6.41 16.78 3.41
N GLY A 196 5.48 17.71 3.69
CA GLY A 196 5.40 19.01 3.04
C GLY A 196 5.06 18.95 1.54
N SER A 197 4.59 17.80 1.03
CA SER A 197 4.32 17.59 -0.39
C SER A 197 2.89 17.08 -0.61
N LYS A 198 2.13 17.79 -1.47
CA LYS A 198 0.76 17.40 -1.82
C LYS A 198 0.70 15.97 -2.36
N ARG A 199 1.65 15.56 -3.21
CA ARG A 199 1.73 14.19 -3.74
C ARG A 199 1.87 13.15 -2.63
N TRP A 200 2.72 13.42 -1.64
CA TRP A 200 2.94 12.51 -0.52
C TRP A 200 1.75 12.48 0.45
N LYS A 201 1.05 13.60 0.65
CA LYS A 201 -0.22 13.65 1.37
C LYS A 201 -1.29 12.76 0.70
N GLU A 202 -1.50 12.91 -0.60
CA GLU A 202 -2.47 12.07 -1.33
C GLU A 202 -2.10 10.58 -1.31
N PHE A 203 -0.81 10.27 -1.41
CA PHE A 203 -0.31 8.90 -1.22
C PHE A 203 -0.65 8.37 0.17
N ALA A 204 -0.30 9.09 1.23
CA ALA A 204 -0.54 8.67 2.60
C ALA A 204 -2.03 8.49 2.91
N LEU A 205 -2.87 9.42 2.45
CA LEU A 205 -4.33 9.31 2.59
C LEU A 205 -4.86 8.04 1.93
N ARG A 206 -4.45 7.75 0.69
CA ARG A 206 -4.87 6.54 -0.03
C ARG A 206 -4.39 5.26 0.65
N GLU A 207 -3.12 5.21 1.03
CA GLU A 207 -2.55 4.00 1.63
C GLU A 207 -3.08 3.75 3.05
N LEU A 208 -3.32 4.80 3.85
CA LEU A 208 -3.92 4.63 5.18
C LEU A 208 -5.38 4.16 5.09
N ALA A 209 -6.17 4.68 4.14
CA ALA A 209 -7.51 4.15 3.86
C ALA A 209 -7.46 2.67 3.43
N SER A 210 -6.48 2.32 2.60
CA SER A 210 -6.26 0.94 2.16
C SER A 210 -5.81 0.04 3.31
N LEU A 211 -4.99 0.53 4.24
CA LEU A 211 -4.57 -0.19 5.44
C LEU A 211 -5.76 -0.49 6.35
N ILE A 212 -6.64 0.48 6.59
CA ILE A 212 -7.87 0.28 7.37
C ILE A 212 -8.73 -0.81 6.72
N LYS A 213 -8.93 -0.75 5.40
CA LYS A 213 -9.69 -1.78 4.68
C LYS A 213 -9.02 -3.16 4.75
N TYR A 214 -7.70 -3.22 4.60
CA TYR A 214 -6.93 -4.46 4.72
C TYR A 214 -7.07 -5.07 6.11
N ALA A 215 -6.90 -4.27 7.17
CA ALA A 215 -7.01 -4.72 8.55
C ALA A 215 -8.41 -5.31 8.84
N ARG A 216 -9.47 -4.67 8.32
CA ARG A 216 -10.84 -5.20 8.41
C ARG A 216 -11.01 -6.56 7.74
N ILE A 217 -10.50 -6.71 6.52
CA ILE A 217 -10.56 -7.99 5.78
C ILE A 217 -9.83 -9.09 6.56
N LYS A 218 -8.69 -8.75 7.18
CA LYS A 218 -7.88 -9.68 7.97
C LYS A 218 -8.35 -9.85 9.42
N GLY A 219 -9.38 -9.13 9.86
CA GLY A 219 -9.82 -9.12 11.25
C GLY A 219 -8.76 -8.63 12.25
N ILE A 220 -7.80 -7.82 11.80
CA ILE A 220 -6.74 -7.26 12.65
C ILE A 220 -7.32 -6.07 13.41
N PRO A 221 -7.31 -6.05 14.75
CA PRO A 221 -7.76 -4.89 15.52
C PRO A 221 -6.92 -3.64 15.20
N ALA A 222 -7.54 -2.47 15.22
CA ALA A 222 -6.89 -1.22 14.82
C ALA A 222 -5.67 -0.89 15.70
N ASP A 223 -5.74 -1.14 17.01
CA ASP A 223 -4.65 -0.89 17.96
C ASP A 223 -3.41 -1.76 17.71
N LYS A 224 -3.60 -2.96 17.13
CA LYS A 224 -2.52 -3.91 16.79
C LYS A 224 -1.72 -3.48 15.58
N LEU A 225 -2.30 -2.68 14.69
CA LEU A 225 -1.57 -2.14 13.53
C LEU A 225 -0.36 -1.28 13.93
N TYR A 226 -0.37 -0.67 15.13
CA TYR A 226 0.79 0.06 15.62
C TYR A 226 1.99 -0.83 15.94
N ASP A 227 1.74 -2.09 16.29
CA ASP A 227 2.77 -3.07 16.65
C ASP A 227 3.43 -3.65 15.38
N GLU A 228 2.72 -3.63 14.26
CA GLU A 228 3.23 -4.01 12.94
C GLU A 228 4.31 -3.04 12.43
N LYS A 229 5.35 -3.61 11.82
CA LYS A 229 6.49 -2.87 11.29
C LYS A 229 6.47 -2.85 9.77
N SER A 230 6.62 -1.65 9.22
CA SER A 230 6.73 -1.38 7.79
C SER A 230 8.05 -0.68 7.46
N SER A 231 8.35 -0.57 6.17
CA SER A 231 9.34 0.38 5.68
C SER A 231 8.94 1.83 5.98
N TYR A 232 9.88 2.76 5.78
CA TYR A 232 9.64 4.20 5.97
C TYR A 232 8.58 4.77 4.99
N ALA A 233 8.22 4.02 3.95
CA ALA A 233 7.17 4.37 2.99
C ALA A 233 5.89 3.55 3.18
N GLY A 234 5.83 2.71 4.22
CA GLY A 234 4.65 1.92 4.58
C GLY A 234 4.50 0.61 3.82
N ALA A 235 5.57 0.12 3.17
CA ALA A 235 5.60 -1.19 2.56
C ALA A 235 5.75 -2.28 3.64
N TYR A 236 5.05 -3.40 3.48
CA TYR A 236 4.88 -4.42 4.50
C TYR A 236 5.09 -5.84 3.95
N GLY A 237 5.53 -6.75 4.82
CA GLY A 237 5.78 -8.14 4.47
C GLY A 237 7.09 -8.38 3.73
N MET A 238 7.31 -9.65 3.37
CA MET A 238 8.52 -10.11 2.67
C MET A 238 8.64 -9.55 1.25
N GLY A 239 7.52 -9.35 0.55
CA GLY A 239 7.48 -8.71 -0.77
C GLY A 239 7.37 -7.18 -0.74
N GLN A 240 7.36 -6.54 0.44
CA GLN A 240 7.25 -5.07 0.58
C GLN A 240 6.07 -4.48 -0.21
N PHE A 241 4.88 -5.06 -0.05
CA PHE A 241 3.66 -4.52 -0.65
C PHE A 241 3.18 -3.31 0.14
N ILE A 242 2.80 -2.24 -0.56
CA ILE A 242 2.02 -1.16 0.07
C ILE A 242 0.55 -1.59 0.24
N PRO A 243 -0.22 -1.00 1.17
CA PRO A 243 -1.58 -1.45 1.48
C PRO A 243 -2.54 -1.52 0.29
N SER A 244 -2.48 -0.57 -0.63
CA SER A 244 -3.30 -0.63 -1.85
C SER A 244 -2.94 -1.82 -2.73
N SER A 245 -1.65 -2.14 -2.88
CA SER A 245 -1.20 -3.33 -3.61
C SER A 245 -1.58 -4.63 -2.88
N LEU A 246 -1.60 -4.63 -1.54
CA LEU A 246 -2.10 -5.76 -0.76
C LEU A 246 -3.54 -6.09 -1.16
N LEU A 247 -4.41 -5.08 -1.13
CA LEU A 247 -5.82 -5.24 -1.51
C LEU A 247 -6.03 -5.62 -2.98
N GLU A 248 -5.17 -5.13 -3.89
CA GLU A 248 -5.32 -5.35 -5.32
C GLU A 248 -4.85 -6.74 -5.76
N THR A 249 -3.78 -7.25 -5.16
CA THR A 249 -3.03 -8.37 -5.74
C THR A 249 -2.45 -9.37 -4.74
N PHE A 250 -2.44 -9.08 -3.43
CA PHE A 250 -1.85 -10.01 -2.47
C PHE A 250 -2.79 -11.17 -2.20
N VAL A 251 -2.36 -12.36 -2.63
CA VAL A 251 -3.11 -13.61 -2.50
C VAL A 251 -2.17 -14.71 -2.05
N GLY A 252 -2.66 -15.59 -1.20
CA GLY A 252 -1.91 -16.77 -0.77
C GLY A 252 -1.98 -17.88 -1.80
N LYS A 253 -1.48 -19.08 -1.44
CA LYS A 253 -1.57 -20.28 -2.29
C LYS A 253 -3.00 -20.58 -2.76
N SER A 254 -3.98 -20.34 -1.89
CA SER A 254 -5.42 -20.51 -2.16
C SER A 254 -5.96 -19.58 -3.26
N GLY A 255 -5.27 -18.47 -3.54
CA GLY A 255 -5.76 -17.39 -4.41
C GLY A 255 -6.64 -16.35 -3.70
N ARG A 256 -6.73 -16.36 -2.37
CA ARG A 256 -7.49 -15.39 -1.57
C ARG A 256 -6.58 -14.57 -0.66
N ILE A 257 -7.07 -13.42 -0.19
CA ILE A 257 -6.31 -12.52 0.69
C ILE A 257 -6.56 -12.83 2.18
N GLU A 258 -7.73 -13.39 2.48
CA GLU A 258 -8.21 -13.69 3.83
C GLU A 258 -7.32 -14.71 4.54
N ASP A 259 -6.79 -15.67 3.80
CA ASP A 259 -5.88 -16.73 4.30
C ASP A 259 -4.40 -16.43 4.05
N ALA A 260 -4.07 -15.36 3.34
CA ALA A 260 -2.70 -15.02 2.99
C ALA A 260 -1.95 -14.28 4.13
N ASP A 261 -0.72 -14.66 4.42
CA ASP A 261 0.17 -13.95 5.35
C ASP A 261 1.30 -13.22 4.60
N PRO A 262 1.39 -11.87 4.68
CA PRO A 262 2.50 -11.09 4.12
C PRO A 262 3.89 -11.47 4.63
N TRP A 263 4.02 -12.28 5.69
CA TRP A 263 5.29 -12.81 6.18
C TRP A 263 5.55 -14.27 5.80
N ASP A 264 4.55 -15.00 5.30
CA ASP A 264 4.74 -16.37 4.85
C ASP A 264 5.45 -16.40 3.48
N VAL A 265 6.42 -17.30 3.34
CA VAL A 265 7.26 -17.37 2.15
C VAL A 265 6.46 -17.83 0.93
N VAL A 266 5.59 -18.82 1.11
CA VAL A 266 4.79 -19.40 0.03
C VAL A 266 3.76 -18.39 -0.44
N ASP A 267 3.05 -17.74 0.47
CA ASP A 267 2.08 -16.70 0.10
C ASP A 267 2.74 -15.54 -0.65
N ASN A 268 3.95 -15.14 -0.27
CA ASN A 268 4.70 -14.12 -1.01
C ASN A 268 5.09 -14.57 -2.43
N ILE A 269 5.38 -15.84 -2.65
CA ILE A 269 5.61 -16.39 -3.99
C ILE A 269 4.36 -16.21 -4.87
N TYR A 270 3.19 -16.62 -4.37
CA TYR A 270 1.93 -16.50 -5.10
C TYR A 270 1.50 -15.04 -5.28
N ALA A 271 1.69 -14.19 -4.26
CA ALA A 271 1.36 -12.78 -4.32
C ALA A 271 2.22 -12.01 -5.32
N VAL A 272 3.54 -12.24 -5.35
CA VAL A 272 4.42 -11.60 -6.36
C VAL A 272 4.06 -12.07 -7.77
N ALA A 273 3.77 -13.36 -7.95
CA ALA A 273 3.32 -13.88 -9.24
C ALA A 273 2.02 -13.22 -9.70
N ASN A 274 1.03 -13.13 -8.81
CA ASN A 274 -0.24 -12.47 -9.09
C ASN A 274 -0.06 -10.97 -9.36
N TYR A 275 0.82 -10.29 -8.61
CA TYR A 275 1.13 -8.88 -8.86
C TYR A 275 1.65 -8.70 -10.28
N LEU A 276 2.67 -9.47 -10.68
CA LEU A 276 3.26 -9.38 -12.02
C LEU A 276 2.20 -9.58 -13.11
N ALA A 277 1.33 -10.58 -12.98
CA ALA A 277 0.31 -10.88 -13.97
C ALA A 277 -0.83 -9.84 -14.01
N ASN A 278 -1.33 -9.42 -12.84
CA ASN A 278 -2.65 -8.82 -12.73
C ASN A 278 -2.70 -7.37 -12.23
N ASN A 279 -1.58 -6.76 -11.82
CA ASN A 279 -1.56 -5.36 -11.41
C ASN A 279 -2.10 -4.42 -12.52
N THR A 280 -2.70 -3.30 -12.14
CA THR A 280 -3.22 -2.30 -13.11
C THR A 280 -2.26 -1.14 -13.35
N ARG A 281 -1.01 -1.22 -12.88
CA ARG A 281 -0.10 -0.08 -12.94
C ARG A 281 0.38 0.19 -14.36
N ARG A 282 0.57 1.48 -14.65
CA ARG A 282 1.20 1.94 -15.89
C ARG A 282 2.49 2.66 -15.54
N VAL A 283 3.55 2.33 -16.27
CA VAL A 283 4.89 2.88 -16.05
C VAL A 283 5.18 3.88 -17.16
N LYS A 284 5.61 5.08 -16.78
CA LYS A 284 6.01 6.13 -17.72
C LYS A 284 7.49 5.96 -18.05
N ASP A 285 7.84 5.96 -19.33
CA ASP A 285 9.23 5.97 -19.80
C ASP A 285 9.82 7.39 -19.81
N GLU A 286 11.09 7.49 -20.17
CA GLU A 286 11.85 8.74 -20.28
C GLU A 286 11.22 9.77 -21.25
N ASN A 287 10.53 9.31 -22.30
CA ASN A 287 9.86 10.15 -23.29
C ASN A 287 8.41 10.49 -22.89
N GLY A 288 7.98 9.96 -21.75
CA GLY A 288 6.68 10.17 -21.20
C GLY A 288 5.57 9.27 -21.74
N LYS A 289 5.92 8.26 -22.54
CA LYS A 289 4.99 7.23 -22.99
C LYS A 289 4.71 6.25 -21.86
N PHE A 290 3.45 5.84 -21.76
CA PHE A 290 3.02 4.87 -20.75
C PHE A 290 3.03 3.45 -21.31
N HIS A 291 3.61 2.54 -20.54
CA HIS A 291 3.64 1.10 -20.79
C HIS A 291 2.77 0.37 -19.76
N SER A 292 2.18 -0.75 -20.17
CA SER A 292 1.50 -1.65 -19.23
C SER A 292 2.51 -2.24 -18.25
N GLY A 293 2.17 -2.24 -16.97
CA GLY A 293 2.91 -2.93 -15.92
C GLY A 293 2.56 -4.41 -15.78
N ARG A 294 1.72 -4.96 -16.66
CA ARG A 294 1.37 -6.38 -16.63
C ARG A 294 2.41 -7.22 -17.33
N TRP A 295 2.72 -8.35 -16.72
CA TRP A 295 3.47 -9.42 -17.34
C TRP A 295 2.69 -9.97 -18.53
N LYS A 296 3.43 -10.29 -19.59
CA LYS A 296 2.93 -10.87 -20.82
C LYS A 296 3.58 -12.23 -21.01
N PRO A 297 2.82 -13.33 -20.88
CA PRO A 297 3.34 -14.67 -21.08
C PRO A 297 4.06 -14.81 -22.44
N GLY A 298 5.23 -15.46 -22.43
CA GLY A 298 6.04 -15.69 -23.63
C GLY A 298 6.92 -14.50 -24.07
N GLU A 299 6.70 -13.28 -23.58
CA GLU A 299 7.64 -12.18 -23.83
C GLU A 299 8.90 -12.35 -22.96
N GLY A 300 10.06 -12.05 -23.55
CA GLY A 300 11.34 -12.10 -22.83
C GLY A 300 11.44 -11.04 -21.73
N TRP A 301 12.33 -11.30 -20.78
CA TRP A 301 12.79 -10.35 -19.80
C TRP A 301 14.31 -10.38 -19.81
N ASP A 302 14.93 -9.22 -19.99
CA ASP A 302 16.37 -9.09 -19.84
C ASP A 302 16.74 -7.64 -19.50
N VAL A 303 18.00 -7.46 -19.11
CA VAL A 303 18.56 -6.20 -18.64
C VAL A 303 18.61 -5.11 -19.72
N GLY A 304 18.68 -5.50 -21.00
CA GLY A 304 18.87 -4.61 -22.14
C GLY A 304 17.60 -4.34 -22.97
N ALA A 305 16.56 -5.15 -22.82
CA ALA A 305 15.41 -5.14 -23.72
C ALA A 305 14.62 -3.83 -23.63
N ARG A 306 14.48 -3.25 -22.42
CA ARG A 306 13.53 -2.15 -22.11
C ARG A 306 12.17 -2.33 -22.81
N LYS A 307 11.78 -3.59 -22.98
CA LYS A 307 10.64 -4.07 -23.77
C LYS A 307 10.03 -5.25 -23.03
N GLY A 308 8.78 -5.53 -23.35
CA GLY A 308 8.01 -6.60 -22.73
C GLY A 308 8.01 -6.60 -21.22
N ASN A 309 8.43 -7.71 -20.63
CA ASN A 309 8.30 -7.97 -19.19
C ASN A 309 9.23 -7.11 -18.30
N TYR A 310 10.12 -6.34 -18.92
CA TYR A 310 10.83 -5.22 -18.28
C TYR A 310 9.87 -4.26 -17.54
N TRP A 311 8.75 -3.92 -18.18
CA TRP A 311 7.80 -2.96 -17.63
C TRP A 311 7.01 -3.53 -16.46
N ALA A 312 6.84 -4.85 -16.40
CA ALA A 312 6.18 -5.52 -15.28
C ALA A 312 7.00 -5.41 -14.00
N VAL A 313 8.32 -5.59 -14.08
CA VAL A 313 9.21 -5.41 -12.92
C VAL A 313 9.31 -3.94 -12.52
N ARG A 314 9.33 -3.01 -13.49
CA ARG A 314 9.26 -1.57 -13.17
C ARG A 314 7.93 -1.12 -12.55
N ALA A 315 6.85 -1.86 -12.80
CA ALA A 315 5.57 -1.58 -12.16
C ALA A 315 5.60 -1.95 -10.68
N TYR A 316 6.43 -2.92 -10.29
CA TYR A 316 6.72 -3.26 -8.90
C TYR A 316 7.45 -2.10 -8.20
N ASN A 317 8.57 -1.66 -8.80
CA ASN A 317 9.30 -0.47 -8.37
C ASN A 317 9.77 0.31 -9.60
N ASN A 318 9.39 1.59 -9.67
CA ASN A 318 9.61 2.45 -10.82
C ASN A 318 11.05 2.97 -10.92
N SER A 319 12.01 2.04 -11.03
CA SER A 319 13.44 2.32 -11.21
C SER A 319 14.04 1.38 -12.24
N HIS A 320 14.91 1.91 -13.11
CA HIS A 320 15.64 1.10 -14.08
C HIS A 320 16.67 0.20 -13.37
N THR A 321 17.33 0.74 -12.36
CA THR A 321 18.30 0.06 -11.51
C THR A 321 17.65 -1.09 -10.77
N TYR A 322 16.45 -0.89 -10.21
CA TYR A 322 15.69 -1.96 -9.56
C TYR A 322 15.47 -3.15 -10.51
N ALA A 323 14.91 -2.88 -11.70
CA ALA A 323 14.64 -3.93 -12.68
C ALA A 323 15.92 -4.66 -13.10
N ARG A 324 17.02 -3.91 -13.27
CA ARG A 324 18.33 -4.50 -13.57
C ARG A 324 18.84 -5.41 -12.47
N ILE A 325 18.69 -5.04 -11.19
CA ILE A 325 19.10 -5.90 -10.06
C ILE A 325 18.26 -7.19 -10.03
N VAL A 326 16.93 -7.07 -10.10
CA VAL A 326 16.01 -8.21 -10.13
C VAL A 326 16.37 -9.18 -11.25
N PHE A 327 16.57 -8.68 -12.48
CA PHE A 327 16.95 -9.54 -13.60
C PHE A 327 18.32 -10.17 -13.43
N HIS A 328 19.28 -9.47 -12.81
CA HIS A 328 20.58 -10.05 -12.55
C HIS A 328 20.51 -11.21 -11.54
N ILE A 329 19.74 -11.04 -10.46
CA ILE A 329 19.47 -12.11 -9.49
C ILE A 329 18.77 -13.28 -10.19
N ALA A 330 17.74 -13.00 -10.98
CA ALA A 330 16.96 -14.01 -11.70
C ALA A 330 17.80 -14.79 -12.73
N SER A 331 18.66 -14.11 -13.51
CA SER A 331 19.56 -14.74 -14.49
C SER A 331 20.61 -15.65 -13.85
N SER A 332 20.87 -15.51 -12.54
CA SER A 332 21.79 -16.41 -11.84
C SER A 332 21.21 -17.82 -11.64
N ILE A 333 19.88 -17.96 -11.72
CA ILE A 333 19.18 -19.22 -11.54
C ILE A 333 19.16 -19.97 -12.89
N PRO A 334 19.62 -21.23 -12.94
CA PRO A 334 19.62 -22.01 -14.18
C PRO A 334 18.23 -22.11 -14.81
N GLU A 335 18.16 -22.07 -16.15
CA GLU A 335 16.93 -22.44 -16.85
C GLU A 335 16.64 -23.92 -16.63
N ASN A 336 15.41 -24.24 -16.23
CA ASN A 336 14.93 -25.61 -16.31
C ASN A 336 14.90 -26.02 -17.79
N LYS A 337 15.86 -26.87 -18.18
CA LYS A 337 15.83 -27.56 -19.48
C LYS A 337 14.83 -28.72 -19.52
N ALA A 338 14.10 -28.99 -18.43
CA ALA A 338 13.10 -30.04 -18.37
C ALA A 338 11.79 -29.55 -19.00
N GLY A 339 11.46 -30.07 -20.20
CA GLY A 339 10.09 -30.00 -20.74
C GLY A 339 9.83 -29.14 -21.98
N LYS A 340 10.84 -28.76 -22.78
CA LYS A 340 10.53 -28.47 -24.19
C LYS A 340 10.37 -29.82 -24.90
N PRO A 341 9.17 -30.19 -25.41
CA PRO A 341 9.13 -31.26 -26.41
C PRO A 341 10.01 -30.79 -27.57
N ASP A 342 10.89 -31.67 -28.03
CA ASP A 342 11.64 -31.47 -29.28
C ASP A 342 10.64 -31.02 -30.35
N ARG A 343 10.90 -29.86 -30.96
CA ARG A 343 10.12 -29.34 -32.08
C ARG A 343 10.83 -29.67 -33.38
#